data_AF-A0A2N2RDQ2-F1
#
_entry.id   AF-A0A2N2RDQ2-F1
#
_cell.length_a   1.000
_cell.length_b   1.000
_cell.length_c   1.000
_cell.angle_alpha   90.00
_cell.angle_beta   90.00
_cell.angle_gamma   90.00
#
_symmetry.space_group_name_H-M   'P 1'
#
loop_
_entity.id
_entity.type
_entity.pdbx_description
1 polymer ?
#
loop_
_entity_poly.entity_id
_entity_poly.type
_entity_poly.pdbx_seq_one_letter_code
_entity_poly.pdbx_strand_id
1 'polypeptide(L)' 'MLNCTGATELCSLEMERKLTLREDVSLKTHLMICTGCMNFRKQMQGLHQMMQAYAEGRGESASAPNQSERD' A
#
# COMPACT_ATOMS: atom_id res chain seq x y z
N MET A 1 0.10 22.05 7.02
CA MET A 1 0.80 20.86 6.49
C MET A 1 0.29 19.65 7.24
N LEU A 2 0.05 18.54 6.53
CA LEU A 2 -0.34 17.28 7.13
C LEU A 2 0.83 16.71 7.95
N ASN A 3 0.58 16.15 9.13
CA ASN A 3 1.60 15.43 9.90
C ASN A 3 1.63 13.94 9.51
N CYS A 4 2.63 13.19 9.98
CA CYS A 4 2.78 11.78 9.62
C CYS A 4 1.55 10.94 10.00
N THR A 5 0.94 11.19 11.17
CA THR A 5 -0.27 10.47 11.62
C THR A 5 -1.45 10.70 10.68
N GLY A 6 -1.72 11.95 10.30
CA GLY A 6 -2.77 12.29 9.35
C GLY A 6 -2.46 11.77 7.94
N ALA A 7 -1.18 11.70 7.56
CA ALA A 7 -0.78 11.08 6.29
C ALA A 7 -1.06 9.57 6.28
N THR A 8 -0.73 8.86 7.37
CA THR A 8 -1.03 7.44 7.49
C THR A 8 -2.53 7.17 7.55
N GLU A 9 -3.31 8.03 8.22
CA GLU A 9 -4.76 7.94 8.26
C GLU A 9 -5.39 8.10 6.87
N LEU A 10 -4.95 9.11 6.09
CA LEU A 10 -5.41 9.27 4.71
C LEU A 10 -4.97 8.10 3.80
N CYS A 11 -3.78 7.53 4.01
CA CYS A 11 -3.36 6.32 3.29
C CYS A 11 -4.28 5.13 3.60
N SER A 12 -4.74 4.98 4.85
CA SER A 12 -5.71 3.95 5.22
C SER A 12 -7.08 4.21 4.59
N LEU A 13 -7.57 5.45 4.67
CA LEU A 13 -8.85 5.85 4.08
C LEU A 13 -8.88 5.69 2.56
N GLU A 14 -7.76 5.89 1.86
CA GLU A 14 -7.63 5.65 0.40
C GLU A 14 -8.00 4.20 0.00
N MET A 15 -7.82 3.23 0.90
CA MET A 15 -8.16 1.82 0.66
C MET A 15 -9.66 1.51 0.82
N GLU A 16 -10.36 2.28 1.66
CA GLU A 16 -11.79 2.09 1.93
C GLU A 16 -12.67 2.97 1.04
N ARG A 17 -12.19 4.19 0.74
CA ARG A 17 -12.91 5.17 -0.07
C ARG A 17 -11.96 5.98 -0.93
N LYS A 18 -12.52 6.58 -1.98
CA LYS A 18 -11.81 7.63 -2.72
C LYS A 18 -11.59 8.85 -1.82
N LEU A 19 -10.36 9.35 -1.82
CA LEU A 19 -10.04 10.63 -1.19
C LEU A 19 -10.66 11.78 -1.97
N THR A 20 -11.01 12.85 -1.27
CA THR A 20 -11.36 14.12 -1.90
C THR A 20 -10.12 14.76 -2.52
N LEU A 21 -10.31 15.66 -3.49
CA LEU A 21 -9.20 16.35 -4.15
C LEU A 21 -8.27 17.07 -3.15
N ARG A 22 -8.85 17.64 -2.08
CA ARG A 22 -8.09 18.33 -1.03
C ARG A 22 -7.24 17.35 -0.20
N GLU A 23 -7.81 16.20 0.16
CA GLU A 23 -7.10 15.14 0.87
C GLU A 23 -5.96 14.57 0.02
N ASP A 24 -6.23 14.29 -1.25
CA ASP A 24 -5.23 13.75 -2.19
C ASP A 24 -4.05 14.70 -2.39
N VAL A 25 -4.31 16.00 -2.60
CA VAL A 25 -3.24 17.01 -2.73
C VAL A 25 -2.45 17.15 -1.42
N SER A 26 -3.14 17.16 -0.27
CA SER A 26 -2.49 17.27 1.04
C SER A 26 -1.63 16.04 1.37
N LEU A 27 -2.09 14.86 0.98
CA LEU A 27 -1.34 13.62 1.14
C LEU A 27 -0.13 13.62 0.20
N LYS A 28 -0.31 13.88 -1.09
CA LYS A 28 0.78 13.91 -2.08
C LYS A 28 1.90 14.87 -1.70
N THR A 29 1.55 16.08 -1.25
CA THR A 29 2.55 17.07 -0.77
C THR A 29 3.35 16.54 0.42
N HIS A 30 2.71 15.86 1.37
CA HIS A 30 3.42 15.22 2.49
C HIS A 30 4.34 14.07 2.03
N LEU A 31 3.88 13.24 1.09
CA LEU A 31 4.69 12.11 0.59
C LEU A 31 5.95 12.56 -0.16
N MET A 32 5.92 13.74 -0.80
CA MET A 32 7.10 14.31 -1.47
C MET A 32 8.22 14.69 -0.49
N ILE A 33 7.88 15.03 0.76
CA ILE A 33 8.85 15.47 1.78
C ILE A 33 9.19 14.38 2.80
N CYS A 34 8.34 13.37 2.94
CA CYS A 34 8.47 12.31 3.94
C CYS A 34 8.61 10.94 3.27
N THR A 35 9.86 10.48 3.11
CA THR A 35 10.16 9.14 2.57
C THR A 35 9.52 8.02 3.38
N GLY A 36 9.37 8.19 4.70
CA GLY A 36 8.71 7.21 5.56
C GLY A 36 7.25 6.99 5.19
N CYS A 37 6.48 8.07 5.05
CA CYS A 37 5.08 7.99 4.62
C CYS A 37 4.96 7.52 3.16
N MET A 38 5.89 7.90 2.28
CA MET A 38 5.94 7.37 0.91
C MET A 38 6.12 5.85 0.88
N ASN A 39 7.04 5.32 1.68
CA ASN A 39 7.28 3.88 1.76
C ASN A 39 6.12 3.14 2.42
N PHE A 40 5.50 3.73 3.45
CA PHE A 40 4.31 3.18 4.08
C PHE A 40 3.15 3.02 3.08
N ARG A 41 2.85 4.05 2.29
CA ARG A 41 1.81 3.98 1.26
C ARG A 41 2.06 2.88 0.24
N LYS A 42 3.30 2.74 -0.24
CA LYS A 42 3.68 1.67 -1.18
C LYS A 42 3.45 0.28 -0.60
N GLN A 43 3.83 0.06 0.67
CA GLN A 43 3.63 -1.22 1.35
C GLN A 43 2.15 -1.54 1.54
N MET A 44 1.34 -0.57 1.99
CA MET A 44 -0.11 -0.75 2.12
C MET A 44 -0.77 -1.11 0.78
N GLN A 45 -0.41 -0.41 -0.31
CA GLN A 45 -0.92 -0.72 -1.65
C GLN A 45 -0.51 -2.13 -2.10
N GLY A 46 0.73 -2.55 -1.83
CA GLY A 46 1.19 -3.91 -2.16
C GLY A 46 0.41 -4.97 -1.39
N LEU A 47 0.26 -4.78 -0.08
CA LEU A 47 -0.51 -5.69 0.78
C LEU A 47 -1.97 -5.79 0.32
N HIS A 48 -2.60 -4.65 0.01
CA HIS A 48 -3.98 -4.62 -0.47
C HIS A 48 -4.16 -5.39 -1.78
N GLN A 49 -3.25 -5.22 -2.74
CA GLN A 49 -3.27 -5.97 -4.00
C GLN A 49 -3.08 -7.47 -3.79
N MET A 50 -2.19 -7.88 -2.87
CA MET A 50 -2.01 -9.30 -2.54
C MET A 50 -3.28 -9.90 -1.91
N MET A 51 -3.92 -9.16 -1.00
CA MET A 51 -5.19 -9.58 -0.38
C MET A 51 -6.32 -9.68 -1.41
N GLN A 52 -6.41 -8.74 -2.34
CA GLN A 52 -7.37 -8.80 -3.45
C GLN A 52 -7.12 -10.03 -4.34
N ALA A 53 -5.87 -10.25 -4.77
CA ALA A 53 -5.52 -11.41 -5.58
C ALA A 53 -5.82 -12.74 -4.87
N TYR A 54 -5.60 -12.79 -3.55
CA TYR A 54 -5.99 -13.94 -2.73
C TYR A 54 -7.51 -14.14 -2.70
N ALA A 55 -8.28 -13.07 -2.47
CA ALA A 55 -9.75 -13.12 -2.46
C ALA A 55 -10.35 -13.50 -3.83
N GLU A 56 -9.70 -13.13 -4.93
CA GLU A 56 -10.08 -13.50 -6.30
C GLU A 56 -9.70 -14.94 -6.66
N GLY A 57 -9.10 -15.72 -5.75
CA GLY A 57 -8.66 -17.10 -6.03
C GLY A 57 -7.45 -17.19 -6.95
N ARG A 58 -6.71 -16.08 -7.14
CA ARG A 58 -5.48 -16.00 -7.96
C ARG A 58 -4.22 -16.29 -7.14
N GLY A 59 -4.38 -16.81 -5.92
CA GLY A 59 -3.31 -17.09 -4.96
C GLY A 59 -2.36 -18.23 -5.33
N GLU A 60 -2.59 -18.96 -6.43
CA GLU A 60 -1.88 -20.20 -6.76
C GLU A 60 -0.92 -20.12 -7.95
N SER A 61 -0.38 -18.94 -8.30
CA SER A 61 0.59 -18.85 -9.42
C SER A 61 1.75 -17.86 -9.25
N ALA A 62 1.88 -17.19 -8.11
CA ALA A 62 3.07 -16.38 -7.81
C ALA A 62 4.03 -17.17 -6.91
N SER A 63 4.69 -18.18 -7.50
CA SER A 63 6.02 -18.69 -7.11
C SER A 63 6.28 -18.98 -5.63
N ALA A 64 6.10 -20.26 -5.25
CA ALA A 64 7.01 -20.89 -4.30
C ALA A 64 8.43 -20.88 -4.91
N PRO A 65 9.48 -20.43 -4.19
CA PRO A 65 10.83 -20.83 -4.55
C PRO A 65 10.94 -22.32 -4.27
N ASN A 66 11.05 -23.09 -5.34
CA ASN A 66 11.45 -24.48 -5.34
C ASN A 66 12.79 -24.61 -4.60
N GLN A 67 12.78 -25.07 -3.35
CA GLN A 67 13.96 -25.61 -2.67
C GLN A 67 13.76 -27.12 -2.57
N SER A 68 13.80 -27.80 -3.73
CA SER A 68 13.93 -29.24 -3.83
C SER A 68 15.11 -29.64 -4.72
N GLU A 69 16.29 -29.17 -4.33
CA GLU A 69 17.60 -29.75 -4.63
C GLU A 69 18.23 -29.95 -3.24
N ARG A 70 18.12 -31.08 -2.53
CA ARG A 70 18.50 -32.45 -2.88
C ARG A 70 19.98 -32.53 -3.29
N ASP A 71 20.88 -32.30 -2.31
CA ASP A 71 21.90 -33.27 -1.86
C ASP A 71 22.47 -32.85 -0.49
#